data_AF-A0A9P1C154-F1
#
_entry.id   AF-A0A9P1C154-F1
#
_cell.length_a   1.000
_cell.length_b   1.000
_cell.length_c   1.000
_cell.angle_alpha   90.00
_cell.angle_beta   90.00
_cell.angle_gamma   90.00
#
_symmetry.space_group_name_H-M   'P 1'
#
loop_
_entity.id
_entity.type
_entity.pdbx_description
1 polymer ?
#
loop_
_entity_poly.entity_id
_entity_poly.type
_entity_poly.pdbx_seq_one_letter_code
_entity_poly.pdbx_strand_id
1 'polypeptide(L)'
;MSGAWTYGNFPEGSRAHVVQVGLGDNRTFLHDWGDSNPNLGWLLSAVSRDRDFCGVAVEPVWKHLEAAYHLAKDTGYDYNVALVQAALGEYTGRTLMYRVEELSQKELQCLDPAAREELSDWLRDRHHILEEQLGPLGVHVPITEDVVPLWTWERLVEELGFKGCEVLIIDTEGFDVEILRSLAAYCADRPEELPWVIQFESNGLCNARAGYNCEWYIIPEFEKLGYTLLARGRDTYLVLKTAESASLNAWLDEWACVGCGCRESPYTLTPDPLCESCAKSLMSKTWSDSQGSCSGSCSGSCGSCDTLEGDPQGAS
;
A
#
# COMPACT_ATOMS: atom_id res chain seq x y z
N MET A 1 -14.53 16.55 -22.81
CA MET A 1 -13.88 15.27 -23.09
C MET A 1 -12.58 15.25 -22.32
N SER A 2 -12.56 14.59 -21.16
CA SER A 2 -11.35 14.41 -20.37
C SER A 2 -11.64 13.30 -19.35
N GLY A 3 -10.72 12.39 -19.08
CA GLY A 3 -9.32 12.47 -19.44
C GLY A 3 -8.45 11.50 -18.65
N ALA A 4 -8.97 10.32 -18.33
CA ALA A 4 -8.11 9.20 -17.97
C ALA A 4 -7.70 8.51 -19.26
N TRP A 5 -6.43 8.14 -19.35
CA TRP A 5 -5.97 7.25 -20.40
C TRP A 5 -6.30 5.80 -20.00
N THR A 6 -6.74 4.99 -20.96
CA THR A 6 -6.97 3.56 -20.76
C THR A 6 -6.27 2.75 -21.83
N TYR A 7 -5.81 1.55 -21.46
CA TYR A 7 -5.27 0.56 -22.39
C TYR A 7 -5.79 -0.83 -22.07
N GLY A 8 -5.90 -1.64 -23.12
CA GLY A 8 -6.41 -3.00 -23.09
C GLY A 8 -7.93 -3.08 -23.15
N ASN A 9 -8.44 -4.31 -23.16
CA ASN A 9 -9.85 -4.61 -23.03
C ASN A 9 -10.03 -5.53 -21.81
N PHE A 10 -11.05 -5.28 -21.00
CA PHE A 10 -11.41 -6.18 -19.91
C PHE A 10 -12.69 -6.93 -20.30
N PRO A 11 -12.75 -8.27 -20.15
CA PRO A 11 -13.95 -9.02 -20.49
C PRO A 11 -15.16 -8.57 -19.65
N GLU A 12 -16.16 -7.97 -20.30
CA GLU A 12 -17.35 -7.44 -19.64
C GLU A 12 -18.07 -8.52 -18.81
N GLY A 13 -18.43 -8.17 -17.57
CA GLY A 13 -19.12 -9.03 -16.64
C GLY A 13 -18.23 -10.03 -15.89
N SER A 14 -16.93 -10.10 -16.21
CA SER A 14 -15.99 -11.00 -15.54
C SER A 14 -15.52 -10.43 -14.19
N ARG A 15 -15.19 -11.30 -13.25
CA ARG A 15 -14.46 -10.93 -12.04
C ARG A 15 -12.97 -10.77 -12.38
N ALA A 16 -12.34 -9.69 -11.95
CA ALA A 16 -10.90 -9.55 -12.09
C ALA A 16 -10.18 -10.49 -11.13
N HIS A 17 -9.07 -11.12 -11.54
CA HIS A 17 -8.23 -11.87 -10.62
C HIS A 17 -7.57 -10.90 -9.65
N VAL A 18 -7.07 -9.78 -10.18
CA VAL A 18 -6.41 -8.75 -9.38
C VAL A 18 -6.81 -7.36 -9.84
N VAL A 19 -7.04 -6.47 -8.87
CA VAL A 19 -7.05 -5.02 -9.07
C VAL A 19 -5.93 -4.45 -8.20
N GLN A 20 -4.99 -3.74 -8.80
CA GLN A 20 -3.91 -3.06 -8.09
C GLN A 20 -4.06 -1.55 -8.27
N VAL A 21 -4.06 -0.81 -7.16
CA VAL A 21 -4.19 0.64 -7.12
C VAL A 21 -2.93 1.23 -6.50
N GLY A 22 -2.22 2.04 -7.28
CA GLY A 22 -0.89 2.52 -6.95
C GLY A 22 0.18 1.49 -7.32
N LEU A 23 1.10 1.91 -8.18
CA LEU A 23 2.18 1.08 -8.73
C LEU A 23 3.56 1.56 -8.26
N GLY A 24 3.64 2.70 -7.55
CA GLY A 24 4.80 3.25 -6.84
C GLY A 24 6.18 2.94 -7.45
N ASP A 25 6.71 1.77 -7.14
CA ASP A 25 8.05 1.28 -7.52
C ASP A 25 8.14 0.66 -8.94
N ASN A 26 7.11 0.84 -9.77
CA ASN A 26 6.89 0.19 -11.08
C ASN A 26 6.67 -1.32 -11.00
N ARG A 27 6.45 -1.90 -9.81
CA ARG A 27 6.06 -3.31 -9.72
C ARG A 27 4.56 -3.43 -9.77
N THR A 28 4.14 -4.29 -10.66
CA THR A 28 2.73 -4.59 -10.87
C THR A 28 2.54 -6.09 -10.75
N PHE A 29 1.31 -6.52 -10.53
CA PHE A 29 0.94 -7.92 -10.63
C PHE A 29 1.38 -8.56 -11.95
N LEU A 30 1.56 -7.80 -13.04
CA LEU A 30 2.05 -8.33 -14.32
C LEU A 30 3.49 -8.81 -14.24
N HIS A 31 4.33 -8.12 -13.47
CA HIS A 31 5.71 -8.52 -13.26
C HIS A 31 5.76 -9.84 -12.49
N ASP A 32 4.94 -9.98 -11.44
CA ASP A 32 4.93 -11.15 -10.56
C ASP A 32 4.08 -12.31 -11.08
N TRP A 33 3.21 -12.09 -12.07
CA TRP A 33 2.44 -13.17 -12.70
C TRP A 33 3.30 -14.05 -13.62
N GLY A 34 4.29 -13.45 -14.29
CA GLY A 34 5.18 -14.13 -15.23
C GLY A 34 6.51 -14.60 -14.63
N ASP A 35 7.00 -13.92 -13.58
CA ASP A 35 8.29 -14.21 -12.94
C ASP A 35 8.14 -14.93 -11.60
N SER A 36 9.22 -15.61 -11.17
CA SER A 36 9.27 -16.34 -9.89
C SER A 36 9.50 -15.42 -8.66
N ASN A 37 9.28 -14.12 -8.80
CA ASN A 37 9.64 -13.15 -7.76
C ASN A 37 8.62 -13.20 -6.61
N PRO A 38 9.05 -13.41 -5.35
CA PRO A 38 8.14 -13.73 -4.26
C PRO A 38 7.28 -12.59 -3.73
N ASN A 39 7.49 -11.33 -4.14
CA ASN A 39 6.91 -10.18 -3.45
C ASN A 39 5.37 -10.18 -3.48
N LEU A 40 4.75 -10.20 -4.67
CA LEU A 40 3.31 -10.43 -4.79
C LEU A 40 2.97 -11.87 -5.14
N GLY A 41 3.93 -12.68 -5.60
CA GLY A 41 3.67 -14.06 -6.04
C GLY A 41 2.95 -14.91 -4.99
N TRP A 42 3.27 -14.71 -3.70
CA TRP A 42 2.54 -15.37 -2.62
C TRP A 42 1.10 -14.85 -2.48
N LEU A 43 0.84 -13.55 -2.56
CA LEU A 43 -0.52 -13.00 -2.50
C LEU A 43 -1.34 -13.41 -3.73
N LEU A 44 -0.72 -13.40 -4.92
CA LEU A 44 -1.34 -13.85 -6.17
C LEU A 44 -1.63 -15.35 -6.16
N SER A 45 -1.03 -16.14 -5.27
CA SER A 45 -1.41 -17.55 -5.13
C SER A 45 -2.83 -17.75 -4.57
N ALA A 46 -3.43 -16.70 -3.98
CA ALA A 46 -4.83 -16.68 -3.55
C ALA A 46 -5.83 -16.60 -4.73
N VAL A 47 -5.39 -16.14 -5.91
CA VAL A 47 -6.26 -16.04 -7.08
C VAL A 47 -6.55 -17.41 -7.69
N SER A 48 -7.72 -17.55 -8.30
CA SER A 48 -8.06 -18.74 -9.07
C SER A 48 -7.07 -18.91 -10.22
N ARG A 49 -6.59 -20.16 -10.39
CA ARG A 49 -5.69 -20.52 -11.49
C ARG A 49 -6.52 -20.93 -12.70
N ASP A 50 -7.38 -20.05 -13.18
CA ASP A 50 -8.05 -20.29 -14.46
C ASP A 50 -7.17 -19.78 -15.63
N ARG A 51 -7.39 -20.34 -16.83
CA ARG A 51 -6.43 -20.20 -17.95
C ARG A 51 -6.33 -18.79 -18.53
N ASP A 52 -7.25 -17.89 -18.18
CA ASP A 52 -7.35 -16.55 -18.74
C ASP A 52 -7.25 -15.50 -17.63
N PHE A 53 -6.03 -15.29 -17.13
CA PHE A 53 -5.74 -14.24 -16.16
C PHE A 53 -6.25 -12.89 -16.65
N CYS A 54 -6.94 -12.17 -15.77
CA CYS A 54 -7.52 -10.85 -16.02
C CYS A 54 -7.20 -9.92 -14.86
N GLY A 55 -6.70 -8.72 -15.14
CA GLY A 55 -6.26 -7.79 -14.11
C GLY A 55 -6.50 -6.33 -14.46
N VAL A 56 -6.58 -5.47 -13.45
CA VAL A 56 -6.71 -4.03 -13.60
C VAL A 56 -5.61 -3.34 -12.81
N ALA A 57 -4.84 -2.47 -13.45
CA ALA A 57 -3.89 -1.60 -12.76
C ALA A 57 -4.34 -0.14 -12.88
N VAL A 58 -4.34 0.58 -11.75
CA VAL A 58 -4.72 1.99 -11.68
C VAL A 58 -3.59 2.80 -11.08
N GLU A 59 -3.13 3.81 -11.80
CA GLU A 59 -1.97 4.62 -11.42
C GLU A 59 -2.09 6.05 -11.98
N PRO A 60 -2.05 7.10 -11.14
CA PRO A 60 -2.12 8.47 -11.62
C PRO A 60 -0.90 8.92 -12.45
N VAL A 61 0.29 8.38 -12.18
CA VAL A 61 1.56 8.81 -12.79
C VAL A 61 1.91 7.95 -14.00
N TRP A 62 1.83 8.53 -15.21
CA TRP A 62 2.12 7.82 -16.47
C TRP A 62 3.42 7.02 -16.45
N LYS A 63 4.48 7.59 -15.89
CA LYS A 63 5.80 6.96 -15.82
C LYS A 63 5.76 5.59 -15.12
N HIS A 64 4.95 5.46 -14.07
CA HIS A 64 4.78 4.20 -13.34
C HIS A 64 3.94 3.18 -14.13
N LEU A 65 2.99 3.69 -14.92
CA LEU A 65 2.12 2.87 -15.77
C LEU A 65 2.82 2.42 -17.08
N GLU A 66 3.81 3.16 -17.55
CA GLU A 66 4.50 2.92 -18.83
C GLU A 66 5.20 1.56 -18.86
N ALA A 67 5.86 1.16 -17.77
CA ALA A 67 6.47 -0.17 -17.65
C ALA A 67 5.40 -1.29 -17.77
N ALA A 68 4.27 -1.13 -17.07
CA ALA A 68 3.16 -2.07 -17.13
C ALA A 68 2.53 -2.13 -18.53
N TYR A 69 2.44 -0.99 -19.23
CA TYR A 69 1.96 -0.92 -20.61
C TYR A 69 2.84 -1.71 -21.56
N HIS A 70 4.15 -1.50 -21.51
CA HIS A 70 5.09 -2.24 -22.35
C HIS A 70 5.05 -3.74 -22.05
N LEU A 71 5.02 -4.11 -20.76
CA LEU A 71 4.93 -5.51 -20.37
C LEU A 71 3.63 -6.17 -20.85
N ALA A 72 2.47 -5.54 -20.63
CA ALA A 72 1.17 -6.05 -21.08
C ALA A 72 1.14 -6.22 -22.60
N LYS A 73 1.72 -5.27 -23.34
CA LYS A 73 1.80 -5.33 -24.80
C LYS A 73 2.72 -6.44 -25.30
N ASP A 74 3.90 -6.59 -24.69
CA ASP A 74 4.93 -7.54 -25.13
C ASP A 74 4.56 -8.99 -24.78
N THR A 75 3.82 -9.20 -23.69
CA THR A 75 3.29 -10.49 -23.27
C THR A 75 1.97 -10.86 -23.95
N GLY A 76 1.32 -9.88 -24.62
CA GLY A 76 0.01 -10.05 -25.23
C GLY A 76 -1.08 -10.25 -24.17
N TYR A 77 -1.06 -9.48 -23.08
CA TYR A 77 -2.16 -9.43 -22.11
C TYR A 77 -3.18 -8.31 -22.40
N ASP A 78 -3.07 -7.64 -23.53
CA ASP A 78 -3.91 -6.51 -23.92
C ASP A 78 -5.40 -6.84 -24.08
N TYR A 79 -5.76 -8.13 -24.16
CA TYR A 79 -7.16 -8.58 -24.22
C TYR A 79 -7.79 -8.90 -22.86
N ASN A 80 -7.00 -8.98 -21.77
CA ASN A 80 -7.49 -9.32 -20.43
C ASN A 80 -7.00 -8.38 -19.32
N VAL A 81 -6.08 -7.47 -19.63
CA VAL A 81 -5.51 -6.53 -18.66
C VAL A 81 -5.90 -5.11 -19.05
N ALA A 82 -6.46 -4.38 -18.09
CA ALA A 82 -6.75 -2.97 -18.23
C ALA A 82 -5.75 -2.13 -17.43
N LEU A 83 -5.22 -1.09 -18.06
CA LEU A 83 -4.37 -0.08 -17.42
C LEU A 83 -5.11 1.25 -17.43
N VAL A 84 -5.20 1.92 -16.29
CA VAL A 84 -5.94 3.19 -16.14
C VAL A 84 -5.05 4.25 -15.54
N GLN A 85 -4.88 5.36 -16.25
CA GLN A 85 -4.20 6.53 -15.72
C GLN A 85 -5.18 7.45 -14.97
N ALA A 86 -5.40 7.14 -13.69
CA ALA A 86 -6.23 7.94 -12.79
C ALA A 86 -5.79 7.70 -11.33
N ALA A 87 -6.11 8.63 -10.44
CA ALA A 87 -6.15 8.36 -9.01
C ALA A 87 -7.51 7.74 -8.64
N LEU A 88 -7.56 6.95 -7.56
CA LEU A 88 -8.82 6.52 -6.95
C LEU A 88 -9.05 7.22 -5.60
N GLY A 89 -10.31 7.48 -5.27
CA GLY A 89 -10.71 8.05 -4.00
C GLY A 89 -12.22 7.95 -3.76
N GLU A 90 -12.70 8.68 -2.76
CA GLU A 90 -14.11 8.58 -2.31
C GLU A 90 -15.10 9.25 -3.26
N TYR A 91 -14.65 10.21 -4.07
CA TYR A 91 -15.48 10.98 -5.00
C TYR A 91 -14.82 11.11 -6.38
N THR A 92 -15.63 11.40 -7.41
CA THR A 92 -15.11 11.67 -8.76
C THR A 92 -14.70 13.14 -8.90
N GLY A 93 -13.67 13.39 -9.70
CA GLY A 93 -13.21 14.75 -9.97
C GLY A 93 -11.79 14.81 -10.49
N ARG A 94 -11.00 15.71 -9.90
CA ARG A 94 -9.58 15.85 -10.16
C ARG A 94 -8.85 16.02 -8.84
N THR A 95 -7.65 15.48 -8.74
CA THR A 95 -6.78 15.67 -7.58
C THR A 95 -5.41 16.15 -8.02
N LEU A 96 -4.74 16.86 -7.11
CA LEU A 96 -3.35 17.19 -7.24
C LEU A 96 -2.51 15.97 -6.85
N MET A 97 -1.52 15.64 -7.66
CA MET A 97 -0.50 14.64 -7.39
C MET A 97 0.85 15.34 -7.39
N TYR A 98 1.69 14.99 -6.42
CA TYR A 98 3.04 15.47 -6.34
C TYR A 98 3.96 14.37 -6.86
N ARG A 99 4.82 14.71 -7.81
CA ARG A 99 5.85 13.82 -8.32
C ARG A 99 7.21 14.38 -7.98
N VAL A 100 8.07 13.51 -7.49
CA VAL A 100 9.49 13.80 -7.37
C VAL A 100 10.14 13.61 -8.73
N GLU A 101 10.72 14.68 -9.28
CA GLU A 101 11.50 14.55 -10.51
C GLU A 101 12.83 13.83 -10.21
N GLU A 102 13.23 12.95 -11.12
CA GLU A 102 14.54 12.32 -11.02
C GLU A 102 15.63 13.38 -11.17
N LEU A 103 16.53 13.41 -10.18
CA LEU A 103 17.76 14.19 -10.29
C LEU A 103 18.59 13.67 -11.47
N SER A 104 19.15 14.58 -12.25
CA SER A 104 20.09 14.21 -13.30
C SER A 104 21.33 13.53 -12.68
N GLN A 105 22.01 12.68 -13.46
CA GLN A 105 23.26 12.06 -12.98
C GLN A 105 24.29 13.08 -12.50
N LYS A 106 24.30 14.29 -13.08
CA LYS A 106 25.17 15.38 -12.67
C LYS A 106 24.80 15.90 -11.28
N GLU A 107 23.51 16.10 -11.01
CA GLU A 107 23.02 16.53 -9.69
C GLU A 107 23.30 15.45 -8.64
N LEU A 108 23.04 14.18 -8.95
CA LEU A 108 23.38 13.05 -8.08
C LEU A 108 24.89 12.99 -7.78
N GLN A 109 25.75 13.26 -8.77
CA GLN A 109 27.20 13.29 -8.61
C GLN A 109 27.69 14.44 -7.72
N CYS A 110 26.94 15.54 -7.64
CA CYS A 110 27.23 16.68 -6.77
C CYS A 110 26.86 16.43 -5.30
N LEU A 111 26.01 15.44 -5.02
CA LEU A 111 25.72 15.01 -3.65
C LEU A 111 26.91 14.28 -3.04
N ASP A 112 27.18 14.53 -1.77
CA ASP A 112 28.13 13.71 -1.03
C ASP A 112 27.63 12.25 -0.94
N PRO A 113 28.52 11.26 -0.73
CA PRO A 113 28.13 9.85 -0.75
C PRO A 113 27.05 9.47 0.28
N ALA A 114 27.05 10.10 1.45
CA ALA A 114 26.07 9.81 2.50
C ALA A 114 24.70 10.35 2.10
N ALA A 115 24.62 11.59 1.62
CA ALA A 115 23.39 12.17 1.09
C ALA A 115 22.86 11.40 -0.13
N ARG A 116 23.74 10.81 -0.95
CA ARG A 116 23.34 9.97 -2.09
C ARG A 116 22.76 8.63 -1.65
N GLU A 117 23.36 7.98 -0.65
CA GLU A 117 22.86 6.74 -0.06
C GLU A 117 21.51 6.99 0.62
N GLU A 118 21.42 8.05 1.43
CA GLU A 118 20.19 8.45 2.10
C GLU A 118 19.10 8.80 1.07
N LEU A 119 19.40 9.63 0.06
CA LEU A 119 18.46 9.95 -1.01
C LEU A 119 18.01 8.71 -1.79
N SER A 120 18.90 7.75 -2.02
CA SER A 120 18.55 6.49 -2.68
C SER A 120 17.58 5.64 -1.86
N ASP A 121 17.65 5.73 -0.53
CA ASP A 121 16.69 5.07 0.37
C ASP A 121 15.38 5.87 0.44
N TRP A 122 15.45 7.20 0.50
CA TRP A 122 14.29 8.09 0.52
C TRP A 122 13.43 8.02 -0.75
N LEU A 123 14.06 8.05 -1.94
CA LEU A 123 13.38 7.88 -3.22
C LEU A 123 12.71 6.51 -3.36
N ARG A 124 13.05 5.55 -2.50
CA ARG A 124 12.38 4.24 -2.45
C ARG A 124 11.18 4.21 -1.52
N ASP A 125 11.10 5.10 -0.52
CA ASP A 125 10.21 4.88 0.63
C ASP A 125 9.25 6.03 0.99
N ARG A 126 9.46 7.31 0.60
CA ARG A 126 8.60 8.43 1.10
C ARG A 126 8.54 9.64 0.15
N HIS A 127 7.35 10.02 -0.31
CA HIS A 127 7.21 11.09 -1.34
C HIS A 127 6.73 12.46 -0.86
N HIS A 128 5.92 12.58 0.21
CA HIS A 128 5.22 13.84 0.50
C HIS A 128 5.85 14.73 1.61
N ILE A 129 6.92 14.27 2.28
CA ILE A 129 7.66 15.03 3.32
C ILE A 129 9.08 15.40 2.85
N LEU A 130 9.40 15.13 1.58
CA LEU A 130 10.77 15.20 1.06
C LEU A 130 11.38 16.60 1.13
N GLU A 131 10.63 17.67 0.86
CA GLU A 131 11.21 19.03 0.92
C GLU A 131 11.64 19.43 2.33
N GLU A 132 10.82 19.14 3.34
CA GLU A 132 11.13 19.48 4.73
C GLU A 132 12.29 18.63 5.28
N GLN A 133 12.40 17.37 4.84
CA GLN A 133 13.40 16.42 5.31
C GLN A 133 14.74 16.51 4.55
N LEU A 134 14.72 16.88 3.27
CA LEU A 134 15.94 17.05 2.46
C LEU A 134 16.52 18.46 2.52
N GLY A 135 15.74 19.45 2.96
CA GLY A 135 16.21 20.82 3.18
C GLY A 135 17.50 20.91 4.02
N PRO A 136 17.61 20.20 5.17
CA PRO A 136 18.84 20.14 5.97
C PRO A 136 20.06 19.54 5.26
N LEU A 137 19.84 18.67 4.27
CA LEU A 137 20.91 18.07 3.46
C LEU A 137 21.36 19.00 2.31
N GLY A 138 20.73 20.17 2.16
CA GLY A 138 21.01 21.09 1.06
C GLY A 138 20.63 20.54 -0.31
N VAL A 139 19.82 19.47 -0.34
CA VAL A 139 19.38 18.81 -1.56
C VAL A 139 18.03 19.39 -1.96
N HIS A 140 18.02 20.19 -3.04
CA HIS A 140 16.78 20.61 -3.66
C HIS A 140 16.31 19.51 -4.61
N VAL A 141 15.23 18.82 -4.24
CA VAL A 141 14.57 17.86 -5.12
C VAL A 141 13.40 18.56 -5.81
N PRO A 142 13.41 18.71 -7.14
CA PRO A 142 12.28 19.33 -7.83
C PRO A 142 11.02 18.48 -7.64
N ILE A 143 9.99 19.07 -7.04
CA ILE A 143 8.66 18.48 -6.96
C ILE A 143 7.81 19.13 -8.07
N THR A 144 7.18 18.30 -8.89
CA THR A 144 6.19 18.74 -9.86
C THR A 144 4.78 18.43 -9.38
N GLU A 145 3.87 19.31 -9.72
CA GLU A 145 2.45 19.21 -9.42
C GLU A 145 1.69 18.83 -10.70
N ASP A 146 1.03 17.68 -10.69
CA ASP A 146 0.20 17.20 -11.79
C ASP A 146 -1.27 17.13 -11.34
N VAL A 147 -2.19 17.64 -12.17
CA VAL A 147 -3.64 17.55 -11.91
C VAL A 147 -4.23 16.38 -12.70
N VAL A 148 -4.45 15.26 -12.02
CA VAL A 148 -4.92 14.00 -12.61
C VAL A 148 -6.42 13.79 -12.39
N PRO A 149 -7.09 12.95 -13.22
CA PRO A 149 -8.43 12.49 -12.94
C PRO A 149 -8.50 11.73 -11.61
N LEU A 150 -9.56 11.95 -10.84
CA LEU A 150 -9.89 11.18 -9.63
C LEU A 150 -11.17 10.40 -9.89
N TRP A 151 -11.12 9.09 -9.73
CA TRP A 151 -12.25 8.17 -9.93
C TRP A 151 -12.70 7.54 -8.62
N THR A 152 -13.97 7.18 -8.57
CA THR A 152 -14.50 6.26 -7.55
C THR A 152 -14.31 4.82 -7.99
N TRP A 153 -14.47 3.88 -7.06
CA TRP A 153 -14.53 2.45 -7.41
C TRP A 153 -15.68 2.16 -8.38
N GLU A 154 -16.86 2.75 -8.15
CA GLU A 154 -18.02 2.66 -9.06
C GLU A 154 -17.65 3.10 -10.49
N ARG A 155 -16.97 4.25 -10.62
CA ARG A 155 -16.56 4.74 -11.95
C ARG A 155 -15.58 3.80 -12.63
N LEU A 156 -14.62 3.25 -11.88
CA LEU A 156 -13.66 2.28 -12.40
C LEU A 156 -14.37 1.04 -12.94
N VAL A 157 -15.34 0.50 -12.20
CA VAL A 157 -16.15 -0.64 -12.62
C VAL A 157 -17.00 -0.31 -13.85
N GLU A 158 -17.68 0.84 -13.88
CA GLU A 158 -18.50 1.25 -15.04
C GLU A 158 -17.69 1.39 -16.33
N GLU A 159 -16.47 1.93 -16.24
CA GLU A 159 -15.60 2.16 -17.40
C GLU A 159 -14.99 0.87 -17.94
N LEU A 160 -14.72 -0.11 -17.08
CA LEU A 160 -14.03 -1.35 -17.45
C LEU A 160 -14.96 -2.56 -17.54
N GLY A 161 -16.17 -2.48 -16.99
CA GLY A 161 -17.19 -3.52 -17.06
C GLY A 161 -16.93 -4.78 -16.23
N PHE A 162 -15.98 -4.78 -15.29
CA PHE A 162 -15.71 -5.95 -14.42
C PHE A 162 -16.69 -6.03 -13.24
N LYS A 163 -16.84 -7.21 -12.62
CA LYS A 163 -17.73 -7.45 -11.47
C LYS A 163 -16.97 -7.90 -10.24
N GLY A 164 -16.40 -6.94 -9.53
CA GLY A 164 -15.52 -7.19 -8.40
C GLY A 164 -14.18 -7.82 -8.78
N CYS A 165 -13.40 -8.17 -7.77
CA CYS A 165 -12.12 -8.85 -7.97
C CYS A 165 -11.90 -9.99 -6.96
N GLU A 166 -10.91 -10.83 -7.17
CA GLU A 166 -10.49 -11.82 -6.17
C GLU A 166 -9.52 -11.16 -5.19
N VAL A 167 -8.48 -10.49 -5.68
CA VAL A 167 -7.52 -9.76 -4.86
C VAL A 167 -7.55 -8.26 -5.21
N LEU A 168 -7.67 -7.42 -4.18
CA LEU A 168 -7.45 -5.98 -4.27
C LEU A 168 -6.15 -5.63 -3.53
N ILE A 169 -5.24 -4.98 -4.23
CA ILE A 169 -3.96 -4.48 -3.71
C ILE A 169 -4.04 -2.96 -3.75
N ILE A 170 -3.85 -2.31 -2.61
CA ILE A 170 -3.82 -0.86 -2.50
C ILE A 170 -2.45 -0.48 -1.93
N ASP A 171 -1.68 0.23 -2.73
CA ASP A 171 -0.38 0.75 -2.34
C ASP A 171 -0.33 2.21 -2.75
N THR A 172 -1.00 3.05 -1.97
CA THR A 172 -1.13 4.48 -2.27
C THR A 172 -0.54 5.32 -1.16
N GLU A 173 -0.04 6.50 -1.51
CA GLU A 173 0.54 7.45 -0.59
C GLU A 173 -0.53 8.19 0.24
N GLY A 174 -1.41 7.44 0.92
CA GLY A 174 -2.41 7.94 1.87
C GLY A 174 -3.86 8.02 1.38
N PHE A 175 -4.21 7.40 0.25
CA PHE A 175 -5.59 7.38 -0.27
C PHE A 175 -6.35 6.09 0.04
N ASP A 176 -5.73 5.12 0.70
CA ASP A 176 -6.24 3.76 0.91
C ASP A 176 -7.64 3.77 1.56
N VAL A 177 -7.82 4.57 2.61
CA VAL A 177 -9.10 4.67 3.32
C VAL A 177 -10.20 5.28 2.43
N GLU A 178 -9.88 6.28 1.61
CA GLU A 178 -10.85 6.88 0.68
C GLU A 178 -11.27 5.87 -0.40
N ILE A 179 -10.31 5.09 -0.91
CA ILE A 179 -10.55 4.02 -1.89
C ILE A 179 -11.43 2.93 -1.29
N LEU A 180 -11.13 2.48 -0.07
CA LEU A 180 -11.89 1.47 0.65
C LEU A 180 -13.33 1.93 0.94
N ARG A 181 -13.54 3.20 1.29
CA ARG A 181 -14.90 3.76 1.45
C ARG A 181 -15.65 3.80 0.12
N SER A 182 -14.99 4.18 -0.97
CA SER A 182 -15.57 4.15 -2.32
C SER A 182 -16.02 2.74 -2.70
N LEU A 183 -15.18 1.74 -2.44
CA LEU A 183 -15.50 0.32 -2.63
C LEU A 183 -16.70 -0.11 -1.77
N ALA A 184 -16.68 0.20 -0.47
CA ALA A 184 -17.77 -0.14 0.45
C ALA A 184 -19.11 0.47 0.01
N ALA A 185 -19.10 1.72 -0.45
CA ALA A 185 -20.28 2.39 -0.99
C ALA A 185 -20.81 1.69 -2.25
N TYR A 186 -19.93 1.34 -3.18
CA TYR A 186 -20.30 0.63 -4.42
C TYR A 186 -20.87 -0.78 -4.14
N CYS A 187 -20.30 -1.49 -3.17
CA CYS A 187 -20.72 -2.86 -2.82
C CYS A 187 -21.90 -2.91 -1.84
N ALA A 188 -22.44 -1.77 -1.38
CA ALA A 188 -23.53 -1.74 -0.41
C ALA A 188 -24.80 -2.46 -0.91
N ASP A 189 -25.09 -2.39 -2.21
CA ASP A 189 -26.16 -3.09 -2.91
C ASP A 189 -25.66 -4.20 -3.86
N ARG A 190 -24.34 -4.45 -3.88
CA ARG A 190 -23.64 -5.47 -4.69
C ARG A 190 -22.66 -6.28 -3.85
N PRO A 191 -23.09 -6.96 -2.77
CA PRO A 191 -22.19 -7.66 -1.86
C PRO A 191 -21.41 -8.79 -2.55
N GLU A 192 -21.96 -9.37 -3.62
CA GLU A 192 -21.27 -10.36 -4.43
C GLU A 192 -20.04 -9.80 -5.14
N GLU A 193 -19.94 -8.50 -5.37
CA GLU A 193 -18.81 -7.86 -6.07
C GLU A 193 -17.65 -7.47 -5.13
N LEU A 194 -17.75 -7.79 -3.84
CA LEU A 194 -16.68 -7.57 -2.88
C LEU A 194 -15.39 -8.35 -3.27
N PRO A 195 -14.19 -7.77 -3.09
CA PRO A 195 -12.91 -8.47 -3.19
C PRO A 195 -12.84 -9.65 -2.22
N TRP A 196 -12.24 -10.77 -2.61
CA TRP A 196 -12.03 -11.88 -1.66
C TRP A 196 -10.94 -11.56 -0.65
N VAL A 197 -9.85 -10.96 -1.12
CA VAL A 197 -8.72 -10.50 -0.31
C VAL A 197 -8.48 -9.02 -0.60
N ILE A 198 -8.22 -8.25 0.45
CA ILE A 198 -7.78 -6.86 0.35
C ILE A 198 -6.45 -6.76 1.08
N GLN A 199 -5.41 -6.27 0.41
CA GLN A 199 -4.20 -5.75 1.02
C GLN A 199 -4.19 -4.22 0.87
N PHE A 200 -3.81 -3.51 1.93
CA PHE A 200 -3.60 -2.06 1.91
C PHE A 200 -2.53 -1.64 2.92
N GLU A 201 -1.92 -0.47 2.74
CA GLU A 201 -0.92 0.04 3.68
C GLU A 201 -1.60 0.63 4.94
N SER A 202 -1.06 0.27 6.11
CA SER A 202 -1.54 0.75 7.43
C SER A 202 -0.39 1.31 8.28
N ASN A 203 0.53 2.02 7.61
CA ASN A 203 1.77 2.55 8.19
C ASN A 203 1.62 4.01 8.70
N GLY A 204 0.42 4.59 8.63
CA GLY A 204 0.12 5.94 9.09
C GLY A 204 0.01 7.01 8.01
N LEU A 205 0.28 6.68 6.74
CA LEU A 205 0.18 7.64 5.63
C LEU A 205 -1.24 8.18 5.46
N CYS A 206 -2.26 7.33 5.55
CA CYS A 206 -3.64 7.80 5.49
C CYS A 206 -3.99 8.67 6.70
N ASN A 207 -3.47 8.33 7.89
CA ASN A 207 -3.75 9.10 9.11
C ASN A 207 -3.24 10.55 9.02
N ALA A 208 -2.11 10.76 8.34
CA ALA A 208 -1.56 12.10 8.09
C ALA A 208 -2.50 12.96 7.22
N ARG A 209 -3.26 12.33 6.32
CA ARG A 209 -4.16 13.00 5.37
C ARG A 209 -5.59 13.12 5.88
N ALA A 210 -6.20 12.01 6.28
CA ALA A 210 -7.63 11.90 6.59
C ALA A 210 -7.95 12.04 8.09
N GLY A 211 -6.92 12.18 8.94
CA GLY A 211 -7.03 12.37 10.37
C GLY A 211 -6.68 11.14 11.19
N TYR A 212 -6.55 11.34 12.51
CA TYR A 212 -6.00 10.34 13.42
C TYR A 212 -6.81 9.03 13.40
N ASN A 213 -6.12 7.90 13.26
CA ASN A 213 -6.64 6.52 13.30
C ASN A 213 -7.65 6.14 12.20
N CYS A 214 -7.74 6.85 11.07
CA CYS A 214 -8.65 6.47 9.99
C CYS A 214 -8.38 5.04 9.47
N GLU A 215 -7.11 4.63 9.40
CA GLU A 215 -6.70 3.26 9.03
C GLU A 215 -7.22 2.19 10.01
N TRP A 216 -7.36 2.54 11.29
CA TRP A 216 -7.91 1.63 12.29
C TRP A 216 -9.42 1.54 12.24
N TYR A 217 -10.10 2.62 11.84
CA TYR A 217 -11.56 2.66 11.78
C TYR A 217 -12.12 1.97 10.53
N ILE A 218 -11.35 1.86 9.44
CA ILE A 218 -11.83 1.17 8.22
C ILE A 218 -11.96 -0.34 8.43
N ILE A 219 -11.15 -0.95 9.30
CA ILE A 219 -11.20 -2.39 9.61
C ILE A 219 -12.58 -2.81 10.15
N PRO A 220 -13.11 -2.24 11.26
CA PRO A 220 -14.43 -2.60 11.76
C PRO A 220 -15.58 -2.20 10.82
N GLU A 221 -15.37 -1.29 9.86
CA GLU A 221 -16.33 -1.03 8.79
C GLU A 221 -16.39 -2.23 7.83
N PHE A 222 -15.25 -2.75 7.39
CA PHE A 222 -15.17 -3.92 6.53
C PHE A 222 -15.56 -5.23 7.25
N GLU A 223 -15.32 -5.36 8.55
CA GLU A 223 -15.82 -6.51 9.33
C GLU A 223 -17.35 -6.61 9.29
N LYS A 224 -18.06 -5.46 9.26
CA LYS A 224 -19.53 -5.42 9.07
C LYS A 224 -19.97 -5.85 7.67
N LEU A 225 -19.10 -5.69 6.67
CA LEU A 225 -19.29 -6.20 5.31
C LEU A 225 -18.95 -7.69 5.17
N GLY A 226 -18.56 -8.36 6.27
CA GLY A 226 -18.28 -9.80 6.27
C GLY A 226 -16.80 -10.15 6.15
N TYR A 227 -15.89 -9.19 6.26
CA TYR A 227 -14.46 -9.47 6.30
C TYR A 227 -13.99 -9.97 7.67
N THR A 228 -12.83 -10.62 7.67
CA THR A 228 -12.02 -10.93 8.84
C THR A 228 -10.65 -10.26 8.67
N LEU A 229 -10.14 -9.62 9.72
CA LEU A 229 -8.74 -9.21 9.77
C LEU A 229 -7.83 -10.45 9.83
N LEU A 230 -7.04 -10.66 8.79
CA LEU A 230 -6.09 -11.76 8.75
C LEU A 230 -4.75 -11.38 9.37
N ALA A 231 -4.18 -10.26 8.97
CA ALA A 231 -2.89 -9.79 9.47
C ALA A 231 -2.75 -8.28 9.41
N ARG A 232 -1.85 -7.74 10.22
CA ARG A 232 -1.54 -6.31 10.31
C ARG A 232 -0.03 -6.08 10.50
N GLY A 233 0.49 -5.01 9.93
CA GLY A 233 1.87 -4.57 10.07
C GLY A 233 2.09 -3.29 9.26
N ARG A 234 3.11 -3.29 8.40
CA ARG A 234 3.21 -2.30 7.31
C ARG A 234 1.98 -2.43 6.41
N ASP A 235 1.66 -3.66 6.03
CA ASP A 235 0.47 -4.05 5.28
C ASP A 235 -0.62 -4.61 6.20
N THR A 236 -1.87 -4.36 5.84
CA THR A 236 -3.05 -4.97 6.45
C THR A 236 -3.77 -5.85 5.43
N TYR A 237 -4.18 -7.04 5.86
CA TYR A 237 -4.88 -8.03 5.05
C TYR A 237 -6.27 -8.31 5.60
N LEU A 238 -7.30 -8.11 4.77
CA LEU A 238 -8.68 -8.48 5.06
C LEU A 238 -9.11 -9.61 4.13
N VAL A 239 -9.85 -10.58 4.66
CA VAL A 239 -10.39 -11.70 3.88
C VAL A 239 -11.90 -11.82 4.06
N LEU A 240 -12.62 -11.90 2.95
CA LEU A 240 -14.07 -12.04 2.92
C LEU A 240 -14.47 -13.45 3.38
N LYS A 241 -15.27 -13.57 4.45
CA LYS A 241 -15.63 -14.87 5.07
C LYS A 241 -16.42 -15.79 4.14
N THR A 242 -17.15 -15.22 3.18
CA THR A 242 -18.00 -15.96 2.24
C THR A 242 -17.30 -16.29 0.93
N ALA A 243 -16.03 -15.88 0.76
CA ALA A 243 -15.28 -16.23 -0.43
C ALA A 243 -14.88 -17.70 -0.38
N GLU A 244 -15.25 -18.46 -1.41
CA GLU A 244 -14.94 -19.88 -1.53
C GLU A 244 -14.12 -20.11 -2.80
N SER A 245 -12.83 -20.41 -2.64
CA SER A 245 -11.94 -20.79 -3.73
C SER A 245 -10.90 -21.78 -3.21
N ALA A 246 -10.57 -22.79 -4.02
CA ALA A 246 -9.52 -23.75 -3.68
C ALA A 246 -8.15 -23.07 -3.52
N SER A 247 -7.85 -22.08 -4.38
CA SER A 247 -6.62 -21.27 -4.28
C SER A 247 -6.59 -20.44 -3.01
N LEU A 248 -7.70 -19.75 -2.69
CA LEU A 248 -7.79 -18.93 -1.48
C LEU A 248 -7.62 -19.77 -0.22
N ASN A 249 -8.28 -20.93 -0.15
CA ASN A 249 -8.17 -21.83 0.99
C ASN A 249 -6.74 -22.38 1.14
N ALA A 250 -6.09 -22.76 0.03
CA ALA A 250 -4.69 -23.19 0.07
C ALA A 250 -3.78 -22.06 0.55
N TRP A 251 -3.99 -20.82 0.08
CA TRP A 251 -3.25 -19.65 0.54
C TRP A 251 -3.47 -19.39 2.04
N LEU A 252 -4.71 -19.44 2.52
CA LEU A 252 -5.05 -19.32 3.95
C LEU A 252 -4.37 -20.42 4.79
N ASP A 253 -4.25 -21.64 4.26
CA ASP A 253 -3.58 -22.76 4.92
C ASP A 253 -2.06 -22.58 5.06
N GLU A 254 -1.45 -21.64 4.34
CA GLU A 254 -0.03 -21.30 4.50
C GLU A 254 0.21 -20.35 5.68
N TRP A 255 -0.84 -19.66 6.15
CA TRP A 255 -0.72 -18.76 7.29
C TRP A 255 -0.61 -19.53 8.60
N ALA A 256 0.50 -19.32 9.30
CA ALA A 256 0.70 -19.75 10.67
C ALA A 256 1.71 -18.84 11.35
N CYS A 257 1.55 -18.65 12.66
CA CYS A 257 2.54 -17.94 13.47
C CYS A 257 3.90 -18.64 13.38
N VAL A 258 4.95 -17.96 12.90
CA VAL A 258 6.30 -18.56 12.79
C VAL A 258 6.92 -18.92 14.15
N GLY A 259 6.45 -18.28 15.24
CA GLY A 259 6.94 -18.55 16.58
C GLY A 259 6.36 -19.80 17.25
N CYS A 260 5.09 -20.13 17.00
CA CYS A 260 4.39 -21.22 17.70
C CYS A 260 3.53 -22.13 16.82
N GLY A 261 3.40 -21.85 15.53
CA GLY A 261 2.56 -22.61 14.58
C GLY A 261 1.06 -22.38 14.74
N CYS A 262 0.61 -21.49 15.62
CA CYS A 262 -0.80 -21.14 15.80
C CYS A 262 -1.39 -20.59 14.49
N ARG A 263 -2.60 -21.05 14.14
CA ARG A 263 -3.33 -20.68 12.92
C ARG A 263 -4.50 -19.71 13.16
N GLU A 264 -4.62 -19.19 14.39
CA GLU A 264 -5.68 -18.24 14.75
C GLU A 264 -5.24 -16.81 14.39
N SER A 265 -5.98 -16.18 13.48
CA SER A 265 -5.83 -14.77 13.12
C SER A 265 -6.53 -13.85 14.14
N PRO A 266 -6.15 -12.57 14.25
CA PRO A 266 -5.21 -11.83 13.39
C PRO A 266 -3.72 -12.03 13.74
N TYR A 267 -2.88 -12.00 12.72
CA TYR A 267 -1.42 -11.98 12.85
C TYR A 267 -0.87 -10.54 12.92
N THR A 268 0.28 -10.37 13.56
CA THR A 268 1.12 -9.17 13.50
C THR A 268 2.35 -9.49 12.64
N LEU A 269 2.62 -8.68 11.62
CA LEU A 269 3.70 -8.88 10.65
C LEU A 269 4.96 -8.14 11.08
N THR A 270 6.04 -8.87 11.35
CA THR A 270 7.33 -8.29 11.74
C THR A 270 8.54 -9.17 11.37
N PRO A 271 9.08 -9.17 10.14
CA PRO A 271 8.43 -9.21 8.82
C PRO A 271 7.58 -10.48 8.57
N ASP A 272 7.78 -11.51 9.39
CA ASP A 272 7.01 -12.76 9.35
C ASP A 272 5.70 -12.66 10.16
N PRO A 273 4.68 -13.51 9.88
CA PRO A 273 3.46 -13.54 10.66
C PRO A 273 3.67 -14.10 12.07
N LEU A 274 3.30 -13.32 13.08
CA LEU A 274 3.27 -13.71 14.49
C LEU A 274 1.86 -13.61 15.04
N CYS A 275 1.40 -14.61 15.79
CA CYS A 275 0.19 -14.44 16.59
C CYS A 275 0.43 -13.38 17.68
N GLU A 276 -0.65 -12.85 18.24
CA GLU A 276 -0.58 -11.74 19.20
C GLU A 276 0.33 -12.04 20.41
N SER A 277 0.30 -13.26 20.94
CA SER A 277 1.13 -13.65 22.09
C SER A 277 2.63 -13.70 21.74
N CYS A 278 2.99 -14.24 20.58
CA CYS A 278 4.36 -14.25 20.09
C CYS A 278 4.87 -12.84 19.78
N ALA A 279 4.04 -11.99 19.18
CA ALA A 279 4.39 -10.60 18.89
C ALA A 279 4.67 -9.80 20.18
N LYS A 280 3.81 -9.92 21.20
CA LYS A 280 4.02 -9.30 22.52
C LYS A 280 5.32 -9.78 23.19
N SER A 281 5.58 -11.08 23.12
CA SER A 281 6.82 -11.68 23.65
C SER A 281 8.06 -11.10 22.97
N LEU A 282 8.05 -10.99 21.64
CA LEU A 282 9.13 -10.40 20.87
C LEU A 282 9.38 -8.93 21.28
N MET A 283 8.34 -8.09 21.27
CA MET A 283 8.46 -6.67 21.62
C MET A 283 8.98 -6.45 23.05
N SER A 284 8.58 -7.29 24.00
CA SER A 284 9.05 -7.19 25.40
C SER A 284 10.56 -7.47 25.55
N LYS A 285 11.11 -8.37 24.73
CA LYS A 285 12.54 -8.68 24.71
C LYS A 285 13.32 -7.52 24.11
N THR A 286 12.88 -6.99 22.97
CA THR A 286 13.53 -5.85 22.30
C THR A 286 13.61 -4.62 23.20
N TRP A 287 12.55 -4.36 23.99
CA TRP A 287 12.54 -3.27 24.96
C TRP A 287 13.49 -3.50 26.15
N SER A 288 13.60 -4.75 26.62
CA SER A 288 14.49 -5.07 27.74
C SER A 288 15.96 -4.96 27.33
N ASP A 289 16.30 -5.39 26.11
CA ASP A 289 17.66 -5.33 25.59
C ASP A 289 18.14 -3.90 25.31
N SER A 290 17.23 -3.00 24.88
CA SER A 290 17.56 -1.59 24.66
C SER A 290 17.82 -0.82 25.97
N GLN A 291 17.17 -1.21 27.08
CA GLN A 291 17.43 -0.60 28.40
C GLN A 291 18.73 -1.12 29.05
N GLY A 292 19.11 -2.37 28.80
CA GLY A 292 20.33 -2.97 29.35
C GLY A 292 21.64 -2.43 28.76
N SER A 293 21.59 -1.77 27.61
CA SER A 293 22.77 -1.24 26.91
C SER A 293 23.27 0.11 27.47
N CYS A 294 22.46 0.84 28.25
CA CYS A 294 22.82 2.17 28.76
C CYS A 294 23.55 2.21 30.12
N SER A 295 23.90 1.07 30.73
CA SER A 295 24.60 1.04 32.04
C SER A 295 26.13 1.13 31.95
N GLY A 296 26.69 1.42 30.78
CA GLY A 296 28.14 1.64 30.58
C GLY A 296 28.61 3.03 30.99
N SER A 297 28.86 3.24 32.28
CA SER A 297 29.79 4.22 32.89
C SER A 297 30.16 5.48 32.07
N CYS A 298 29.28 6.49 32.06
CA CYS A 298 29.70 7.88 31.86
C CYS A 298 30.28 8.44 33.17
N SER A 299 31.52 8.09 33.49
CA SER A 299 32.32 8.83 34.46
C SER A 299 33.02 9.99 33.73
N GLY A 300 32.24 11.02 33.38
CA GLY A 300 32.75 12.25 32.77
C GLY A 300 31.93 13.41 33.29
N SER A 301 32.56 14.28 34.07
CA SER A 301 31.96 15.47 34.69
C SER A 301 31.30 16.37 33.65
N CYS A 302 29.97 16.39 33.58
CA CYS A 302 29.20 17.41 32.91
C CYS A 302 28.64 18.39 33.95
N GLY A 303 28.97 19.66 33.74
CA GLY A 303 28.52 20.79 34.55
C GLY A 303 27.02 21.03 34.44
N SER A 304 26.54 21.79 35.41
CA SER A 304 25.17 22.28 35.60
C SER A 304 24.43 22.63 34.30
N CYS A 305 23.38 21.88 34.01
CA CYS A 305 22.31 22.30 33.11
C CYS A 305 21.12 22.71 34.00
N ASP A 306 20.89 24.01 34.09
CA ASP A 306 19.74 24.59 34.77
C ASP A 306 18.44 24.15 34.07
N THR A 307 17.54 23.58 34.86
CA THR A 307 16.17 23.22 34.49
C THR A 307 15.32 24.49 34.36
N LEU A 308 14.87 24.79 33.15
CA LEU A 308 13.72 25.68 32.93
C LEU A 308 12.47 24.82 32.83
N GLU A 309 11.75 24.70 33.95
CA GLU A 309 10.36 24.23 33.99
C GLU A 309 9.44 25.36 33.49
N GLY A 310 8.70 25.08 32.42
CA GLY A 310 7.62 25.94 31.93
C GLY A 310 6.36 25.10 31.72
N ASP A 311 5.41 25.23 32.64
CA ASP A 311 4.05 24.70 32.54
C ASP A 311 3.31 25.27 31.31
N PRO A 312 2.58 24.46 30.53
CA PRO A 312 1.57 24.96 29.62
C PRO A 312 0.21 24.96 30.34
N GLN A 313 -0.17 26.13 30.86
CA GLN A 313 -1.57 26.41 31.20
C GLN A 313 -2.34 26.83 29.94
N GLY A 314 -3.44 26.10 29.66
CA GLY A 314 -4.72 26.66 29.23
C GLY A 314 -4.87 27.10 27.76
N ALA A 315 -5.76 26.42 27.06
CA ALA A 315 -6.65 27.05 26.08
C ALA A 315 -8.04 26.41 26.20
N SER A 316 -8.96 27.22 26.74
CA SER A 316 -10.42 27.08 26.69
C SER A 316 -10.98 27.48 25.34
#